data_AF-A0A9X8YMH6-F1
#
_entry.id   AF-A0A9X8YMH6-F1
#
_cell.length_a   1.000
_cell.length_b   1.000
_cell.length_c   1.000
_cell.angle_alpha   90.00
_cell.angle_beta   90.00
_cell.angle_gamma   90.00
#
_symmetry.space_group_name_H-M   'P 1'
#
loop_
_entity.id
_entity.type
_entity.pdbx_description
1 polymer ?
#
loop_
_entity_poly.entity_id
_entity_poly.type
_entity_poly.pdbx_seq_one_letter_code
_entity_poly.pdbx_strand_id
1 'polypeptide(L)'
;TTLIFSFLVAGIGLAVSLFFAALVDYVLRGSRLYRTLMILPYAVAPAVAAVLWIFLFNPGLGLITHFLNGLGYNWNHAQNSGQAMFLVVLASVWQQISYNFLFFLAALQSIPRSLVEAAAIDGAGPVRRFFH
;
A
#
# COMPACT_ATOMS: atom_id res chain seq x y z
N THR A 1 -22.53 3.69 -0.10
CA THR A 1 -21.28 3.68 -0.90
C THR A 1 -20.09 4.15 -0.07
N THR A 2 -20.20 5.22 0.72
CA THR A 2 -19.12 5.74 1.58
C THR A 2 -18.60 4.72 2.60
N LEU A 3 -19.47 3.96 3.28
CA LEU A 3 -19.03 2.91 4.22
C LEU A 3 -18.17 1.84 3.56
N ILE A 4 -18.57 1.37 2.36
CA ILE A 4 -17.83 0.37 1.59
C ILE A 4 -16.47 0.94 1.15
N PHE A 5 -16.47 2.17 0.63
CA PHE A 5 -15.26 2.89 0.27
C PHE A 5 -14.29 3.01 1.46
N SER A 6 -14.76 3.55 2.59
CA SER A 6 -13.93 3.74 3.79
C SER A 6 -13.40 2.42 4.33
N PHE A 7 -14.22 1.37 4.37
CA PHE A 7 -13.80 0.05 4.82
C PHE A 7 -12.73 -0.56 3.91
N LEU A 8 -12.92 -0.48 2.59
CA LEU A 8 -11.93 -0.98 1.63
C LEU A 8 -10.61 -0.22 1.73
N VAL A 9 -10.67 1.11 1.77
CA VAL A 9 -9.46 1.94 1.86
C VAL A 9 -8.72 1.68 3.16
N ALA A 10 -9.43 1.68 4.29
CA ALA A 10 -8.81 1.45 5.60
C ALA A 10 -8.27 0.01 5.72
N GLY A 11 -9.07 -0.99 5.38
CA GLY A 11 -8.68 -2.39 5.50
C GLY A 11 -7.48 -2.74 4.62
N ILE A 12 -7.53 -2.36 3.34
CA ILE A 12 -6.42 -2.62 2.40
C ILE A 12 -5.20 -1.76 2.77
N GLY A 13 -5.40 -0.47 3.06
CA GLY A 13 -4.33 0.44 3.44
C GLY A 13 -3.57 -0.04 4.67
N LEU A 14 -4.27 -0.43 5.73
CA LEU A 14 -3.66 -0.96 6.95
C LEU A 14 -2.94 -2.28 6.70
N ALA A 15 -3.59 -3.25 6.05
CA ALA A 15 -2.99 -4.56 5.79
C ALA A 15 -1.71 -4.46 4.95
N VAL A 16 -1.77 -3.70 3.85
CA VAL A 16 -0.64 -3.54 2.93
C VAL A 16 0.50 -2.76 3.58
N SER A 17 0.19 -1.67 4.31
CA SER A 17 1.22 -0.88 4.99
C SER A 17 1.94 -1.66 6.09
N LEU A 18 1.21 -2.46 6.88
CA LEU A 18 1.77 -3.33 7.90
C LEU A 18 2.67 -4.40 7.29
N PHE A 19 2.21 -5.04 6.20
CA PHE A 19 3.00 -6.02 5.47
C PHE A 19 4.33 -5.46 4.98
N PHE A 20 4.31 -4.28 4.35
CA PHE A 20 5.54 -3.63 3.90
C PHE A 20 6.41 -3.15 5.07
N ALA A 21 5.83 -2.66 6.16
CA ALA A 21 6.57 -2.25 7.35
C ALA A 21 7.34 -3.44 7.95
N ALA A 22 6.69 -4.58 8.11
CA ALA A 22 7.32 -5.81 8.60
C ALA A 22 8.44 -6.29 7.66
N LEU A 23 8.22 -6.23 6.34
CA LEU A 23 9.23 -6.62 5.35
C LEU A 23 10.47 -5.71 5.42
N VAL A 24 10.27 -4.39 5.52
CA VAL A 24 11.37 -3.41 5.60
C VAL A 24 12.12 -3.47 6.93
N ASP A 25 11.42 -3.81 8.01
CA ASP A 25 12.02 -4.03 9.32
C ASP A 25 12.91 -5.28 9.34
N TYR A 26 12.46 -6.37 8.69
CA TYR A 26 13.23 -7.61 8.56
C TYR A 26 14.46 -7.46 7.65
N VAL A 27 14.37 -6.66 6.58
CA VAL A 27 15.46 -6.49 5.61
C VAL A 27 16.52 -5.51 6.14
N LEU A 28 17.62 -6.07 6.65
CA LEU A 28 18.78 -5.30 7.17
C LEU A 28 19.57 -4.58 6.07
N ARG A 29 19.67 -5.17 4.86
CA ARG A 29 20.45 -4.60 3.74
C ARG A 29 19.55 -3.86 2.76
N GLY A 30 19.74 -2.55 2.64
CA GLY A 30 18.96 -1.70 1.73
C GLY A 30 17.70 -1.08 2.35
N SER A 31 17.45 -1.26 3.65
CA SER A 31 16.29 -0.70 4.37
C SER A 31 16.09 0.79 4.08
N ARG A 32 17.16 1.58 3.96
CA ARG A 32 17.09 3.02 3.65
C ARG A 32 16.47 3.31 2.28
N LEU A 33 16.83 2.54 1.25
CA LEU A 33 16.28 2.71 -0.09
C LEU A 33 14.79 2.35 -0.12
N TYR A 34 14.42 1.22 0.49
CA TYR A 34 13.02 0.80 0.57
C TYR A 34 12.15 1.79 1.34
N ARG A 35 12.65 2.34 2.45
CA ARG A 35 11.96 3.40 3.20
C ARG A 35 11.71 4.61 2.31
N THR A 36 12.75 5.12 1.63
CA THR A 36 12.60 6.28 0.75
C THR A 36 11.56 6.03 -0.34
N LEU A 37 11.63 4.88 -1.03
CA LEU A 37 10.67 4.54 -2.08
C LEU A 37 9.23 4.44 -1.56
N MET A 38 9.02 3.89 -0.36
CA MET A 38 7.69 3.78 0.25
C MET A 38 7.12 5.13 0.71
N ILE A 39 7.98 6.12 0.98
CA ILE A 39 7.58 7.47 1.39
C ILE A 39 7.30 8.38 0.18
N LEU A 40 7.85 8.08 -1.00
CA LEU A 40 7.66 8.92 -2.19
C LEU A 40 6.20 9.25 -2.52
N PRO A 41 5.23 8.32 -2.46
CA PRO A 41 3.83 8.63 -2.73
C PRO A 41 3.26 9.70 -1.78
N TYR A 42 3.69 9.70 -0.52
CA TYR A 42 3.24 10.68 0.47
C TYR A 42 3.69 12.11 0.15
N ALA A 43 4.80 12.28 -0.57
CA ALA A 43 5.26 13.59 -1.02
C ALA A 43 4.40 14.16 -2.18
N VAL A 44 3.60 13.32 -2.84
CA VAL A 44 2.74 13.74 -3.94
C VAL A 44 1.43 14.26 -3.38
N ALA A 45 1.05 15.49 -3.76
CA ALA A 45 -0.21 16.09 -3.33
C ALA A 45 -1.42 15.22 -3.76
N PRO A 46 -2.44 15.04 -2.91
CA PRO A 46 -3.58 14.17 -3.21
C PRO A 46 -4.28 14.49 -4.54
N ALA A 47 -4.42 15.77 -4.88
CA ALA A 47 -5.01 16.20 -6.15
C ALA A 47 -4.17 15.75 -7.35
N VAL A 48 -2.84 15.85 -7.27
CA VAL A 48 -1.93 15.41 -8.32
C VAL A 48 -2.01 13.88 -8.47
N ALA A 49 -2.02 13.15 -7.37
CA ALA A 49 -2.19 11.70 -7.39
C ALA A 49 -3.50 11.28 -8.08
N ALA A 50 -4.61 11.95 -7.75
CA ALA A 50 -5.90 11.68 -8.38
C ALA A 50 -5.88 11.91 -9.89
N VAL A 51 -5.31 13.04 -10.33
CA VAL A 51 -5.17 13.36 -11.76
C VAL A 51 -4.30 12.34 -12.47
N LEU A 52 -3.18 11.94 -11.86
CA LEU A 52 -2.27 10.91 -12.41
C LEU A 52 -3.01 9.58 -12.62
N TRP A 53 -3.75 9.10 -11.63
CA TRP A 53 -4.49 7.84 -11.75
C TRP A 53 -5.62 7.92 -12.79
N ILE A 54 -6.38 9.02 -12.83
CA ILE A 54 -7.41 9.25 -13.86
C ILE A 54 -6.79 9.27 -15.26
N PHE A 55 -5.64 9.92 -15.42
CA PHE A 55 -4.92 9.96 -16.68
C PHE A 55 -4.43 8.57 -17.12
N LEU A 56 -3.80 7.82 -16.22
CA LEU A 56 -3.29 6.47 -16.51
C LEU A 56 -4.39 5.46 -16.85
N PHE A 57 -5.56 5.59 -16.21
CA PHE A 57 -6.75 4.74 -16.43
C PHE A 57 -7.78 5.39 -17.36
N ASN A 58 -7.39 6.40 -18.14
CA ASN A 58 -8.27 7.02 -19.12
C ASN A 58 -8.71 5.98 -20.17
N PRO A 59 -10.01 5.84 -20.49
CA PRO A 59 -10.47 4.80 -21.41
C PRO A 59 -9.96 4.96 -22.86
N GLY A 60 -9.65 6.18 -23.28
CA GLY A 60 -9.23 6.48 -24.65
C GLY A 60 -7.72 6.39 -24.86
N LEU A 61 -6.94 7.02 -23.97
CA LEU A 61 -5.48 7.19 -24.14
C LEU A 61 -4.65 6.66 -22.95
N GLY A 62 -5.30 6.10 -21.94
CA GLY A 62 -4.61 5.64 -20.73
C GLY A 62 -3.71 4.44 -21.00
N LEU A 63 -2.45 4.49 -20.56
CA LEU A 63 -1.50 3.40 -20.73
C LEU A 63 -2.00 2.10 -20.07
N ILE A 64 -2.57 2.20 -18.87
CA ILE A 64 -3.08 1.03 -18.14
C ILE A 64 -4.31 0.46 -18.84
N THR A 65 -5.22 1.34 -19.28
CA THR A 65 -6.40 0.91 -20.05
C THR A 65 -6.00 0.21 -21.35
N HIS A 66 -4.99 0.72 -22.06
CA HIS A 66 -4.48 0.11 -23.28
C HIS A 66 -3.93 -1.30 -23.00
N PHE A 67 -3.17 -1.46 -21.91
CA PHE A 67 -2.69 -2.77 -21.47
C PHE A 67 -3.83 -3.73 -21.11
N LEU A 68 -4.85 -3.26 -20.37
CA LEU A 68 -6.03 -4.05 -20.03
C LEU A 68 -6.82 -4.49 -21.27
N ASN A 69 -6.97 -3.60 -22.26
CA ASN A 69 -7.59 -3.93 -23.53
C ASN A 69 -6.79 -5.00 -24.29
N GLY A 70 -5.46 -4.96 -24.24
CA GLY A 70 -4.59 -6.01 -24.80
C GLY A 70 -4.80 -7.38 -24.14
N LEU A 71 -5.25 -7.40 -22.88
CA LEU A 71 -5.65 -8.62 -22.16
C LEU A 71 -7.13 -9.01 -22.39
N GLY A 72 -7.85 -8.29 -23.26
CA GLY A 72 -9.27 -8.52 -23.55
C GLY A 72 -10.24 -7.90 -22.54
N TYR A 73 -9.77 -7.09 -21.59
CA TYR A 73 -10.61 -6.43 -20.61
C TYR A 73 -10.86 -4.96 -20.97
N ASN A 74 -12.12 -4.63 -21.27
CA ASN A 74 -12.52 -3.25 -21.57
C ASN A 74 -12.70 -2.44 -20.27
N TRP A 75 -11.71 -1.61 -19.98
CA TRP A 75 -11.75 -0.67 -18.86
C TRP A 75 -12.40 0.65 -19.27
N ASN A 76 -13.55 0.96 -18.69
CA ASN A 76 -14.26 2.23 -18.85
C ASN A 76 -14.91 2.70 -17.54
N HIS A 77 -14.12 3.39 -16.72
CA HIS A 77 -14.60 3.96 -15.46
C HIS A 77 -15.66 5.07 -15.63
N ALA A 78 -15.82 5.64 -16.83
CA ALA A 78 -16.87 6.63 -17.09
C ALA A 78 -18.25 5.98 -17.28
N GLN A 79 -18.30 4.72 -17.71
CA GLN A 79 -19.55 3.97 -17.94
C GLN A 79 -19.83 2.93 -16.85
N ASN A 80 -18.81 2.51 -16.09
CA ASN A 80 -18.93 1.49 -15.05
C ASN A 80 -18.62 2.07 -13.66
N SER A 81 -19.65 2.17 -12.82
CA SER A 81 -19.55 2.69 -11.45
C SER A 81 -18.67 1.85 -10.52
N GLY A 82 -18.56 0.54 -10.76
CA GLY A 82 -17.65 -0.36 -10.03
C GLY A 82 -16.19 -0.08 -10.36
N GLN A 83 -15.87 0.15 -11.64
CA GLN A 83 -14.52 0.53 -12.07
C GLN A 83 -14.14 1.94 -11.58
N ALA A 84 -15.10 2.87 -11.54
CA ALA A 84 -14.91 4.18 -10.91
C ALA A 84 -14.60 4.05 -9.41
N MET A 85 -15.38 3.26 -8.67
CA MET A 85 -15.13 3.00 -7.25
C MET A 85 -13.74 2.37 -7.04
N PHE A 86 -13.37 1.38 -7.85
CA PHE A 86 -12.05 0.76 -7.77
C PHE A 86 -10.93 1.79 -7.97
N LEU A 87 -11.04 2.67 -8.97
CA LEU A 87 -10.03 3.68 -9.25
C LEU A 87 -9.86 4.65 -8.07
N VAL A 88 -10.96 5.09 -7.46
CA VAL A 88 -10.93 5.98 -6.29
C VAL A 88 -10.34 5.27 -5.08
N VAL A 89 -10.72 4.00 -4.84
CA VAL A 89 -10.13 3.18 -3.75
C VAL A 89 -8.63 2.98 -3.99
N LEU A 90 -8.21 2.62 -5.19
CA LEU A 90 -6.81 2.41 -5.56
C LEU A 90 -5.96 3.66 -5.29
N ALA A 91 -6.40 4.81 -5.80
CA ALA A 91 -5.72 6.09 -5.59
C ALA A 91 -5.63 6.45 -4.10
N SER A 92 -6.71 6.21 -3.35
CA SER A 92 -6.77 6.49 -1.91
C SER A 92 -5.86 5.58 -1.09
N VAL A 93 -5.88 4.27 -1.39
CA VAL A 93 -5.04 3.26 -0.74
C VAL A 93 -3.57 3.56 -1.00
N TRP A 94 -3.20 3.91 -2.23
CA TRP A 94 -1.81 4.22 -2.59
C TRP A 94 -1.22 5.36 -1.74
N GLN A 95 -1.99 6.41 -1.50
CA GLN A 95 -1.60 7.51 -0.60
C GLN A 95 -1.57 7.07 0.88
N GLN A 96 -2.58 6.32 1.32
CA GLN A 96 -2.72 5.94 2.72
C GLN A 96 -1.64 4.94 3.18
N ILE A 97 -1.20 4.05 2.27
CA ILE A 97 -0.13 3.08 2.56
C ILE A 97 1.12 3.79 3.07
N SER A 98 1.57 4.86 2.41
CA SER A 98 2.80 5.56 2.77
C SER A 98 2.74 6.19 4.16
N TYR A 99 1.57 6.76 4.53
CA TYR A 99 1.36 7.31 5.87
C TYR A 99 1.37 6.20 6.93
N ASN A 100 0.50 5.20 6.79
CA ASN A 100 0.38 4.11 7.77
C ASN A 100 1.69 3.32 7.90
N PHE A 101 2.43 3.14 6.80
CA PHE A 101 3.72 2.46 6.78
C PHE A 101 4.73 3.10 7.72
N LEU A 102 4.80 4.44 7.74
CA LEU A 102 5.72 5.16 8.63
C LEU A 102 5.40 4.90 10.11
N PHE A 103 4.11 4.94 10.46
CA PHE A 103 3.67 4.66 11.82
C PHE A 103 3.95 3.22 12.22
N PHE A 104 3.63 2.25 11.36
CA PHE A 104 3.91 0.85 11.65
C PHE A 104 5.39 0.55 11.73
N LEU A 105 6.20 1.11 10.83
CA LEU A 105 7.64 0.92 10.84
C LEU A 105 8.28 1.50 12.10
N ALA A 106 7.85 2.69 12.52
CA ALA A 106 8.31 3.30 13.76
C ALA A 106 7.90 2.49 15.00
N ALA A 107 6.67 1.97 15.00
CA ALA A 107 6.17 1.11 16.07
C ALA A 107 6.91 -0.24 16.16
N LEU A 108 7.22 -0.86 15.03
CA LEU A 108 8.03 -2.09 15.00
C LEU A 108 9.45 -1.82 15.50
N GLN A 109 10.03 -0.67 15.15
CA GLN A 109 11.39 -0.29 15.55
C GLN A 109 11.52 0.14 17.01
N SER A 110 10.42 0.47 17.68
CA SER A 110 10.44 0.80 19.11
C SER A 110 10.49 -0.45 20.01
N ILE A 111 10.23 -1.63 19.45
CA ILE A 111 10.31 -2.91 20.17
C ILE A 111 11.78 -3.18 20.55
N PRO A 112 12.10 -3.38 21.83
CA PRO A 112 13.47 -3.66 22.27
C PRO A 112 14.02 -4.93 21.60
N ARG A 113 15.23 -4.82 21.02
CA ARG A 113 15.90 -5.96 20.36
C ARG A 113 16.08 -7.17 21.28
N SER A 114 16.30 -6.93 22.57
CA SER A 114 16.43 -7.98 23.59
C SER A 114 15.21 -8.89 23.66
N LEU A 115 14.01 -8.35 23.46
CA LEU A 115 12.75 -9.10 23.47
C LEU A 115 12.64 -10.00 22.23
N VAL A 116 13.04 -9.46 21.07
CA VAL A 116 13.05 -10.18 19.79
C VAL A 116 14.11 -11.28 19.77
N GLU A 117 15.25 -11.06 20.41
CA GLU A 117 16.34 -12.03 20.58
C GLU A 117 15.99 -13.13 21.59
N ALA A 118 15.35 -12.79 22.72
CA ALA A 118 14.84 -13.78 23.67
C ALA A 118 13.84 -14.73 23.00
N ALA A 119 12.87 -14.18 22.26
CA ALA A 119 11.95 -14.99 21.47
C ALA A 119 12.65 -15.83 20.37
N ALA A 120 13.82 -15.39 19.90
CA ALA A 120 14.65 -16.17 18.98
C ALA A 120 15.28 -17.38 19.65
N ILE A 121 15.80 -17.17 20.85
CA ILE A 121 16.38 -18.23 21.69
C ILE A 121 15.31 -19.26 22.04
N ASP A 122 14.07 -18.82 22.27
CA ASP A 122 12.90 -19.69 22.50
C ASP A 122 12.38 -20.41 21.23
N GLY A 123 13.07 -20.27 20.09
CA GLY A 123 12.73 -20.95 18.85
C GLY A 123 11.52 -20.38 18.11
N ALA A 124 11.05 -19.18 18.46
CA ALA A 124 9.97 -18.54 17.71
C ALA A 124 10.49 -18.11 16.32
N GLY A 125 9.85 -18.58 15.26
CA GLY A 125 10.14 -18.13 13.89
C GLY A 125 9.64 -16.69 13.63
N PRO A 126 10.05 -16.05 12.52
CA PRO A 126 9.72 -14.64 12.23
C PRO A 126 8.23 -14.33 12.24
N VAL A 127 7.41 -15.21 11.66
CA VAL A 127 5.94 -15.07 11.65
C VAL A 127 5.35 -15.23 13.05
N ARG A 128 5.88 -16.17 13.85
CA ARG A 128 5.40 -16.40 15.22
C ARG A 128 5.70 -15.21 16.13
N ARG A 129 6.86 -14.56 15.97
CA ARG A 129 7.23 -13.32 16.70
C ARG A 129 6.45 -12.08 16.24
N PHE A 130 5.89 -12.11 15.04
CA PHE A 130 5.07 -11.00 14.55
C PHE A 130 3.67 -11.00 15.15
N PHE A 131 3.11 -12.20 15.42
CA PHE A 131 1.75 -12.36 15.95
C PHE A 131 1.68 -12.61 17.47
N HIS A 132 2.81 -12.87 18.14
CA HIS A 132 2.91 -13.12 19.58
C HIS A 132 4.02 -12.27 20.20
#